data_AF-A0A7I8EHE8-F1
#
_entry.id   AF-A0A7I8EHE8-F1
#
_cell.length_a   1.000
_cell.length_b   1.000
_cell.length_c   1.000
_cell.angle_alpha   90.00
_cell.angle_beta   90.00
_cell.angle_gamma   90.00
#
_symmetry.space_group_name_H-M   'P 1'
#
loop_
_entity.id
_entity.type
_entity.pdbx_description
1 polymer ?
#
loop_
_entity_poly.entity_id
_entity_poly.type
_entity_poly.pdbx_seq_one_letter_code
_entity_poly.pdbx_strand_id
1 'polypeptide(L)'
;MSLFDDRLAQEIITSVRQRYQEFGVALGEPEEPEPREQERADQLQRPGTLQRDLKLLIGVANGEYRRTDSIVHQVELSLTRLLEVLLGNVLHSKAMIPDDFWKTEIGILVSRVRWWISVDDLITISNAAALAFGENTQAHRMRIGRAIDNGLLDWVPDPSVANPQQNKRVLRPQVERLRELSRLPEPE
;
A
#
# COMPACT_ATOMS: atom_id res chain seq x y z
N MET A 1 3.61 -21.29 8.94
CA MET A 1 2.50 -21.30 7.97
C MET A 1 2.58 -19.99 7.21
N SER A 2 2.63 -20.04 5.88
CA SER A 2 2.55 -18.84 5.04
C SER A 2 1.18 -18.20 5.20
N LEU A 3 1.12 -16.87 5.18
CA LEU A 3 -0.14 -16.12 5.26
C LEU A 3 -0.89 -16.21 3.93
N PHE A 4 -0.13 -16.18 2.83
CA PHE A 4 -0.60 -16.41 1.48
C PHE A 4 -0.04 -17.75 1.02
N ASP A 5 -0.90 -18.76 0.93
CA ASP A 5 -0.54 -20.03 0.28
C ASP A 5 -0.47 -19.88 -1.25
N ASP A 6 0.08 -20.88 -1.93
CA ASP A 6 0.26 -20.84 -3.39
C ASP A 6 -1.07 -20.64 -4.14
N ARG A 7 -2.18 -21.10 -3.56
CA ARG A 7 -3.51 -20.97 -4.15
C ARG A 7 -3.98 -19.52 -4.08
N LEU A 8 -3.93 -18.92 -2.89
CA LEU A 8 -4.32 -17.53 -2.65
C LEU A 8 -3.41 -16.56 -3.41
N ALA A 9 -2.10 -16.86 -3.48
CA ALA A 9 -1.16 -16.12 -4.30
C ALA A 9 -1.59 -16.11 -5.78
N GLN A 10 -1.99 -17.27 -6.32
CA GLN A 10 -2.45 -17.37 -7.70
C GLN A 10 -3.80 -16.68 -7.93
N GLU A 11 -4.72 -16.73 -6.97
CA GLU A 11 -6.00 -16.01 -6.99
C GLU A 11 -5.79 -14.48 -7.02
N ILE A 12 -4.88 -13.95 -6.19
CA ILE A 12 -4.50 -12.53 -6.20
C ILE A 12 -3.92 -12.14 -7.55
N ILE A 13 -2.96 -12.92 -8.07
CA ILE A 13 -2.33 -12.65 -9.37
C ILE A 13 -3.37 -12.62 -10.50
N THR A 14 -4.30 -13.57 -10.49
CA THR A 14 -5.35 -13.66 -11.52
C THR A 14 -6.28 -12.45 -11.45
N SER A 15 -6.73 -12.08 -10.24
CA SER A 15 -7.63 -10.94 -10.03
C SER A 15 -7.01 -9.62 -10.49
N VAL A 16 -5.72 -9.39 -10.18
CA VAL A 16 -5.01 -8.18 -10.59
C VAL A 16 -4.82 -8.13 -12.11
N ARG A 17 -4.46 -9.26 -12.75
CA ARG A 17 -4.30 -9.32 -14.21
C ARG A 17 -5.62 -9.05 -14.94
N GLN A 18 -6.72 -9.64 -14.48
CA GLN A 18 -8.03 -9.41 -15.06
C GLN A 18 -8.38 -7.91 -15.00
N ARG A 19 -8.16 -7.28 -13.85
CA ARG A 19 -8.45 -5.85 -13.68
C ARG A 19 -7.60 -4.97 -14.61
N TYR A 20 -6.33 -5.29 -14.77
CA TYR A 20 -5.44 -4.58 -15.69
C TYR A 20 -5.92 -4.70 -17.15
N GLN A 21 -6.36 -5.89 -17.56
CA GLN A 21 -6.92 -6.12 -18.90
C GLN A 21 -8.22 -5.34 -19.13
N GLU A 22 -9.14 -5.34 -18.15
CA GLU A 22 -10.37 -4.55 -18.20
C GLU A 22 -10.09 -3.05 -18.38
N PHE A 23 -9.06 -2.52 -17.69
CA PHE A 23 -8.63 -1.13 -17.84
C PHE A 23 -8.01 -0.84 -19.21
N GLY A 24 -7.17 -1.74 -19.75
CA GLY A 24 -6.59 -1.59 -21.08
C GLY A 24 -7.66 -1.48 -22.18
N VAL A 25 -8.67 -2.35 -22.13
CA VAL A 25 -9.82 -2.32 -23.04
C VAL A 25 -10.60 -0.99 -22.91
N ALA A 26 -10.85 -0.54 -21.67
CA ALA A 26 -11.56 0.73 -21.43
C ALA A 26 -10.78 1.97 -21.91
N LEU A 27 -9.45 1.90 -21.98
CA LEU A 27 -8.57 2.96 -22.46
C LEU A 27 -8.34 2.92 -23.98
N GLY A 28 -8.99 1.99 -24.69
CA GLY A 28 -8.87 1.87 -26.15
C GLY A 28 -7.57 1.24 -26.61
N GLU A 29 -6.85 0.51 -25.74
CA GLU A 29 -5.84 -0.42 -26.23
C GLU A 29 -6.56 -1.44 -27.13
N PRO A 30 -6.07 -1.68 -28.36
CA PRO A 30 -6.67 -2.69 -29.22
C PRO A 30 -6.62 -4.02 -28.47
N GLU A 31 -7.74 -4.75 -28.45
CA GLU A 31 -7.71 -6.19 -28.13
C GLU A 31 -6.60 -6.78 -28.99
N GLU A 32 -5.49 -7.16 -28.35
CA GLU A 32 -4.42 -7.84 -29.07
C GLU A 32 -5.08 -9.04 -29.79
N PRO A 33 -4.87 -9.19 -31.11
CA PRO A 33 -5.50 -10.26 -31.85
C PRO A 33 -5.21 -11.57 -31.13
N GLU A 34 -6.26 -12.36 -30.84
CA GLU A 34 -6.18 -13.60 -30.06
C GLU A 34 -4.87 -14.33 -30.36
N PRO A 35 -3.92 -14.38 -29.40
CA PRO A 35 -2.65 -15.04 -29.64
C PRO A 35 -2.94 -16.49 -29.97
N ARG A 36 -2.22 -17.04 -30.96
CA ARG A 36 -2.35 -18.46 -31.30
C ARG A 36 -2.17 -19.29 -30.03
N GLU A 37 -2.83 -20.44 -29.88
CA GLU A 37 -2.79 -21.25 -28.64
C GLU A 37 -1.35 -21.51 -28.12
N GLN A 38 -0.37 -21.60 -29.02
CA GLN A 38 1.07 -21.65 -28.68
C GLN A 38 1.61 -20.36 -28.05
N GLU A 39 1.25 -19.18 -28.55
CA GLU A 39 1.66 -17.87 -27.99
C GLU A 39 0.93 -17.57 -26.68
N ARG A 40 -0.34 -18.01 -26.52
CA ARG A 40 -1.02 -17.98 -25.22
C ARG A 40 -0.25 -18.79 -24.17
N ALA A 41 0.20 -20.00 -24.52
CA ALA A 41 0.98 -20.83 -23.61
C ALA A 41 2.36 -20.20 -23.25
N ASP A 42 3.07 -19.61 -24.22
CA ASP A 42 4.37 -18.97 -23.99
C ASP A 42 4.27 -17.60 -23.27
N GLN A 43 3.22 -16.81 -23.54
CA GLN A 43 2.93 -15.57 -22.81
C GLN A 43 2.40 -15.82 -21.39
N LEU A 44 1.73 -16.94 -21.14
CA LEU A 44 1.38 -17.40 -19.80
C LEU A 44 2.60 -17.88 -19.01
N GLN A 45 3.66 -18.35 -19.69
CA GLN A 45 4.88 -18.89 -19.07
C GLN A 45 5.96 -17.84 -18.77
N ARG A 46 5.98 -16.70 -19.48
CA ARG A 46 6.85 -15.57 -19.10
C ARG A 46 6.18 -14.77 -17.99
N PRO A 47 6.70 -14.77 -16.75
CA PRO A 47 6.10 -13.92 -15.72
C PRO A 47 6.28 -12.47 -16.12
N GLY A 48 5.17 -11.80 -16.43
CA GLY A 48 5.13 -10.37 -16.68
C GLY A 48 5.70 -9.61 -15.47
N THR A 49 6.15 -8.38 -15.69
CA THR A 49 6.73 -7.52 -14.63
C THR A 49 5.84 -7.49 -13.39
N LEU A 50 4.53 -7.36 -13.57
CA LEU A 50 3.53 -7.38 -12.49
C LEU A 50 3.46 -8.71 -11.72
N GLN A 51 3.64 -9.85 -12.41
CA GLN A 51 3.64 -11.15 -11.74
C GLN A 51 4.91 -11.35 -10.90
N ARG A 52 6.06 -10.85 -11.37
CA ARG A 52 7.30 -10.85 -10.58
C ARG A 52 7.17 -9.93 -9.37
N ASP A 53 6.61 -8.75 -9.56
CA ASP A 53 6.33 -7.79 -8.51
C ASP A 53 5.42 -8.43 -7.45
N LEU A 54 4.29 -9.02 -7.84
CA LEU A 54 3.36 -9.69 -6.92
C LEU A 54 4.02 -10.85 -6.14
N LYS A 55 4.82 -11.68 -6.80
CA LYS A 55 5.55 -12.77 -6.11
C LYS A 55 6.51 -12.22 -5.04
N LEU A 56 7.24 -11.15 -5.36
CA LEU A 56 8.13 -10.48 -4.40
C LEU A 56 7.33 -9.95 -3.21
N LEU A 57 6.23 -9.24 -3.46
CA LEU A 57 5.38 -8.67 -2.43
C LEU A 57 4.78 -9.74 -1.51
N ILE A 58 4.33 -10.86 -2.10
CA ILE A 58 3.77 -12.00 -1.34
C ILE A 58 4.82 -12.62 -0.45
N GLY A 59 6.03 -12.89 -0.96
CA GLY A 59 7.09 -13.46 -0.14
C GLY A 59 7.52 -12.51 0.99
N VAL A 60 7.51 -11.19 0.77
CA VAL A 60 7.73 -10.20 1.85
C VAL A 60 6.64 -10.29 2.90
N ALA A 61 5.37 -10.35 2.49
CA ALA A 61 4.25 -10.44 3.43
C ALA A 61 4.23 -11.77 4.19
N ASN A 62 4.75 -12.85 3.61
CA ASN A 62 4.99 -14.14 4.24
C ASN A 62 6.22 -14.16 5.17
N GLY A 63 7.04 -13.10 5.17
CA GLY A 63 8.26 -13.01 5.99
C GLY A 63 9.45 -13.81 5.43
N GLU A 64 9.47 -14.11 4.14
CA GLU A 64 10.51 -14.91 3.48
C GLU A 64 11.79 -14.10 3.22
N TYR A 65 11.70 -12.77 3.23
CA TYR A 65 12.82 -11.87 2.94
C TYR A 65 13.36 -11.20 4.20
N ARG A 66 14.70 -11.08 4.27
CA ARG A 66 15.38 -10.23 5.24
C ARG A 66 15.41 -8.80 4.74
N ARG A 67 15.27 -7.84 5.66
CA ARG A 67 15.25 -6.42 5.32
C ARG A 67 16.67 -5.91 5.09
N THR A 68 16.94 -5.49 3.86
CA THR A 68 18.16 -4.77 3.44
C THR A 68 17.72 -3.59 2.58
N ASP A 69 18.49 -2.51 2.54
CA ASP A 69 18.13 -1.30 1.80
C ASP A 69 17.83 -1.59 0.32
N SER A 70 18.59 -2.51 -0.29
CA SER A 70 18.37 -2.97 -1.67
C SER A 70 17.01 -3.65 -1.87
N ILE A 71 16.62 -4.55 -0.96
CA ILE A 71 15.35 -5.26 -1.05
C ILE A 71 14.21 -4.31 -0.72
N VAL A 72 14.36 -3.43 0.28
CA VAL A 72 13.37 -2.39 0.59
C VAL A 72 13.07 -1.55 -0.63
N HIS A 73 14.10 -1.03 -1.31
CA HIS A 73 13.93 -0.23 -2.51
C HIS A 73 13.21 -1.00 -3.64
N GLN A 74 13.58 -2.27 -3.86
CA GLN A 74 12.93 -3.11 -4.86
C GLN A 74 11.44 -3.34 -4.54
N VAL A 75 11.13 -3.61 -3.27
CA VAL A 75 9.77 -3.84 -2.79
C VAL A 75 8.94 -2.57 -2.87
N GLU A 76 9.51 -1.39 -2.57
CA GLU A 76 8.86 -0.10 -2.76
C GLU A 76 8.46 0.15 -4.22
N LEU A 77 9.37 -0.15 -5.17
CA LEU A 77 9.09 -0.03 -6.60
C LEU A 77 7.99 -0.98 -7.05
N SER A 78 8.05 -2.25 -6.66
CA SER A 78 7.03 -3.25 -6.97
C SER A 78 5.67 -2.88 -6.36
N LEU A 79 5.66 -2.37 -5.13
CA LEU A 79 4.45 -1.90 -4.47
C LEU A 79 3.85 -0.68 -5.17
N THR A 80 4.69 0.28 -5.56
CA THR A 80 4.25 1.49 -6.26
C THR A 80 3.54 1.11 -7.57
N ARG A 81 4.15 0.23 -8.37
CA ARG A 81 3.53 -0.27 -9.61
C ARG A 81 2.22 -1.00 -9.37
N LEU A 82 2.16 -1.83 -8.32
CA LEU A 82 0.90 -2.51 -7.95
C LEU A 82 -0.19 -1.49 -7.61
N LEU A 83 0.13 -0.47 -6.80
CA LEU A 83 -0.81 0.58 -6.44
C LEU A 83 -1.23 1.44 -7.64
N GLU A 84 -0.32 1.72 -8.57
CA GLU A 84 -0.64 2.38 -9.83
C GLU A 84 -1.62 1.55 -10.68
N VAL A 85 -1.45 0.23 -10.73
CA VAL A 85 -2.39 -0.66 -11.43
C VAL A 85 -3.77 -0.71 -10.74
N LEU A 86 -3.79 -0.73 -9.40
CA LEU A 86 -5.03 -0.88 -8.63
C LEU A 86 -5.82 0.42 -8.48
N LEU A 87 -5.11 1.53 -8.30
CA LEU A 87 -5.64 2.82 -7.88
C LEU A 87 -5.30 3.95 -8.86
N GLY A 88 -4.52 3.66 -9.90
CA GLY A 88 -4.17 4.62 -10.94
C GLY A 88 -5.44 5.18 -11.54
N ASN A 89 -5.66 6.48 -11.30
CA ASN A 89 -6.61 7.26 -12.07
C ASN A 89 -5.83 8.10 -13.08
N VAL A 90 -6.50 8.50 -14.16
CA VAL A 90 -5.94 9.32 -15.25
C VAL A 90 -5.39 10.67 -14.75
N LEU A 91 -5.74 11.09 -13.52
CA LEU A 91 -5.34 12.38 -12.94
C LEU A 91 -4.15 12.29 -11.97
N HIS A 92 -3.59 11.09 -11.73
CA HIS A 92 -2.59 10.81 -10.68
C HIS A 92 -2.94 11.44 -9.30
N SER A 93 -4.22 11.67 -9.03
CA SER A 93 -4.62 12.33 -7.78
C SER A 93 -4.42 11.34 -6.64
N LYS A 94 -3.88 11.81 -5.51
CA LYS A 94 -3.69 11.01 -4.29
C LYS A 94 -5.06 10.57 -3.73
N ALA A 95 -5.64 9.52 -4.32
CA ALA A 95 -6.93 9.00 -3.91
C ALA A 95 -6.78 8.33 -2.55
N MET A 96 -7.63 8.71 -1.61
CA MET A 96 -7.65 8.08 -0.30
C MET A 96 -8.10 6.62 -0.46
N ILE A 97 -7.30 5.69 0.07
CA ILE A 97 -7.64 4.27 0.04
C ILE A 97 -8.82 4.05 1.00
N PRO A 98 -10.00 3.58 0.52
CA PRO A 98 -11.16 3.36 1.38
C PRO A 98 -10.90 2.35 2.48
N ASP A 99 -11.55 2.49 3.64
CA ASP A 99 -11.36 1.58 4.77
C ASP A 99 -11.67 0.11 4.41
N ASP A 100 -12.64 -0.14 3.53
CA ASP A 100 -13.01 -1.49 3.10
C ASP A 100 -11.96 -2.16 2.21
N PHE A 101 -11.11 -1.39 1.51
CA PHE A 101 -10.01 -1.95 0.73
C PHE A 101 -9.06 -2.75 1.63
N TRP A 102 -8.77 -2.27 2.84
CA TRP A 102 -7.86 -2.92 3.78
C TRP A 102 -8.35 -4.27 4.30
N LYS A 103 -9.63 -4.59 4.09
CA LYS A 103 -10.23 -5.89 4.45
C LYS A 103 -10.11 -6.93 3.34
N THR A 104 -9.72 -6.52 2.13
CA THR A 104 -9.51 -7.44 1.00
C THR A 104 -8.15 -8.13 1.11
N GLU A 105 -7.99 -9.28 0.46
CA GLU A 105 -6.71 -10.01 0.43
C GLU A 105 -5.56 -9.15 -0.13
N ILE A 106 -5.85 -8.35 -1.15
CA ILE A 106 -4.91 -7.39 -1.73
C ILE A 106 -4.59 -6.27 -0.73
N GLY A 107 -5.59 -5.76 -0.01
CA GLY A 107 -5.37 -4.77 1.05
C GLY A 107 -4.54 -5.30 2.21
N ILE A 108 -4.73 -6.57 2.58
CA ILE A 108 -3.91 -7.25 3.58
C ILE A 108 -2.48 -7.40 3.08
N LEU A 109 -2.27 -7.82 1.82
CA LEU A 109 -0.95 -7.88 1.20
C LEU A 109 -0.26 -6.51 1.21
N VAL A 110 -0.92 -5.47 0.71
CA VAL A 110 -0.40 -4.09 0.67
C VAL A 110 -0.06 -3.59 2.07
N SER A 111 -0.92 -3.82 3.06
CA SER A 111 -0.66 -3.38 4.44
C SER A 111 0.54 -4.07 5.06
N ARG A 112 0.69 -5.38 4.89
CA ARG A 112 1.85 -6.16 5.35
C ARG A 112 3.16 -5.67 4.71
N VAL A 113 3.14 -5.42 3.42
CA VAL A 113 4.29 -4.90 2.69
C VAL A 113 4.65 -3.50 3.16
N ARG A 114 3.68 -2.58 3.23
CA ARG A 114 3.91 -1.20 3.72
C ARG A 114 4.43 -1.18 5.15
N TRP A 115 3.89 -2.07 5.99
CA TRP A 115 4.39 -2.27 7.34
C TRP A 115 5.85 -2.68 7.34
N TRP A 116 6.21 -3.69 6.56
CA TRP A 116 7.57 -4.22 6.46
C TRP A 116 8.56 -3.17 5.94
N ILE A 117 8.17 -2.36 4.96
CA ILE A 117 8.98 -1.25 4.43
C ILE A 117 9.25 -0.23 5.55
N SER A 118 8.21 0.23 6.23
CA SER A 118 8.26 1.40 7.12
C SER A 118 8.35 1.07 8.62
N VAL A 119 8.65 -0.18 8.99
CA VAL A 119 8.54 -0.67 10.37
C VAL A 119 9.27 0.19 11.41
N ASP A 120 10.41 0.78 11.05
CA ASP A 120 11.22 1.61 11.96
C ASP A 120 10.61 3.01 12.21
N ASP A 121 9.80 3.48 11.27
CA ASP A 121 9.26 4.84 11.25
C ASP A 121 7.78 4.91 11.60
N LEU A 122 7.09 3.77 11.67
CA LEU A 122 5.67 3.71 12.02
C LEU A 122 5.45 3.97 13.51
N ILE A 123 4.56 4.92 13.82
CA ILE A 123 4.18 5.26 15.20
C ILE A 123 2.67 5.21 15.39
N THR A 124 2.25 4.97 16.64
CA THR A 124 0.82 4.99 17.01
C THR A 124 0.25 6.41 16.93
N ILE A 125 -1.08 6.53 16.82
CA ILE A 125 -1.77 7.82 16.88
C ILE A 125 -1.47 8.58 18.19
N SER A 126 -1.36 7.86 19.31
CA SER A 126 -0.98 8.42 20.61
C SER A 126 0.44 9.02 20.59
N ASN A 127 1.40 8.30 20.01
CA ASN A 127 2.77 8.79 19.88
C ASN A 127 2.86 9.95 18.89
N ALA A 128 2.09 9.90 17.79
CA ALA A 128 2.01 10.98 16.83
C ALA A 128 1.45 12.27 17.46
N ALA A 129 0.41 12.15 18.30
CA ALA A 129 -0.15 13.27 19.03
C ALA A 129 0.88 13.91 19.98
N ALA A 130 1.59 13.09 20.76
CA ALA A 130 2.66 13.57 21.63
C ALA A 130 3.81 14.22 20.83
N LEU A 131 4.18 13.63 19.69
CA LEU A 131 5.26 14.15 18.85
C LEU A 131 4.90 15.49 18.19
N ALA A 132 3.67 15.61 17.68
CA ALA A 132 3.22 16.80 16.96
C ALA A 132 2.88 17.98 17.89
N PHE A 133 2.24 17.69 19.02
CA PHE A 133 1.63 18.71 19.88
C PHE A 133 2.25 18.78 21.29
N GLY A 134 3.24 17.94 21.60
CA GLY A 134 3.92 17.89 22.90
C GLY A 134 3.22 17.04 23.96
N GLU A 135 1.92 16.75 23.79
CA GLU A 135 1.12 16.00 24.76
C GLU A 135 0.13 15.03 24.09
N ASN A 136 -0.16 13.91 24.75
CA ASN A 136 -1.13 12.92 24.28
C ASN A 136 -2.53 13.14 24.89
N THR A 137 -3.23 14.19 24.48
CA THR A 137 -4.63 14.43 24.86
C THR A 137 -5.61 13.82 23.85
N GLN A 138 -6.87 13.61 24.25
CA GLN A 138 -7.90 13.14 23.31
C GLN A 138 -8.10 14.12 22.15
N ALA A 139 -8.07 15.43 22.42
CA ALA A 139 -8.17 16.47 21.40
C ALA A 139 -7.04 16.37 20.38
N HIS A 140 -5.80 16.15 20.83
CA HIS A 140 -4.64 15.97 19.95
C HIS A 140 -4.74 14.71 19.10
N ARG A 141 -5.19 13.58 19.67
CA ARG A 141 -5.45 12.35 18.89
C ARG A 141 -6.53 12.57 17.82
N MET A 142 -7.59 13.33 18.14
CA MET A 142 -8.60 13.70 17.14
C MET A 142 -8.04 14.57 16.02
N ARG A 143 -7.10 15.49 16.32
CA ARG A 143 -6.42 16.28 15.28
C ARG A 143 -5.57 15.41 14.35
N ILE A 144 -4.86 14.41 14.87
CA ILE A 144 -4.15 13.43 14.03
C ILE A 144 -5.14 12.64 13.17
N GLY A 145 -6.26 12.18 13.75
CA GLY A 145 -7.33 11.50 13.00
C GLY A 145 -7.82 12.33 11.82
N ARG A 146 -8.16 13.61 12.05
CA ARG A 146 -8.56 14.53 10.99
C ARG A 146 -7.47 14.76 9.94
N ALA A 147 -6.21 14.81 10.34
CA ALA A 147 -5.09 14.94 9.39
C ALA A 147 -4.97 13.71 8.48
N ILE A 148 -5.28 12.52 9.01
CA ILE A 148 -5.40 11.30 8.21
C ILE A 148 -6.59 11.38 7.26
N ASP A 149 -7.78 11.72 7.79
CA ASP A 149 -9.01 11.80 7.02
C ASP A 149 -8.94 12.86 5.89
N ASN A 150 -8.17 13.93 6.10
CA ASN A 150 -7.93 14.97 5.10
C ASN A 150 -6.76 14.63 4.14
N GLY A 151 -6.13 13.46 4.27
CA GLY A 151 -5.02 13.02 3.41
C GLY A 151 -3.68 13.73 3.67
N LEU A 152 -3.55 14.47 4.77
CA LEU A 152 -2.29 15.12 5.19
C LEU A 152 -1.29 14.10 5.75
N LEU A 153 -1.79 13.05 6.39
CA LEU A 153 -0.99 11.93 6.90
C LEU A 153 -1.42 10.64 6.21
N ASP A 154 -0.45 9.91 5.67
CA ASP A 154 -0.66 8.54 5.22
C ASP A 154 -0.66 7.61 6.44
N TRP A 155 -1.46 6.55 6.36
CA TRP A 155 -1.54 5.55 7.41
C TRP A 155 -1.46 4.13 6.84
N VAL A 156 -1.08 3.21 7.73
CA VAL A 156 -0.98 1.77 7.46
C VAL A 156 -1.61 1.03 8.63
N PRO A 157 -2.45 0.00 8.39
CA PRO A 157 -2.95 -0.83 9.48
C PRO A 157 -1.86 -1.75 10.03
N ASP A 158 -1.77 -1.82 11.34
CA ASP A 158 -0.94 -2.75 12.09
C ASP A 158 -1.58 -4.13 12.08
N PRO A 159 -0.96 -5.11 11.42
CA PRO A 159 -1.56 -6.43 11.28
C PRO A 159 -1.45 -7.27 12.57
N SER A 160 -0.73 -6.81 13.60
CA SER A 160 -0.69 -7.43 14.92
C SER A 160 -1.84 -6.98 15.84
N VAL A 161 -2.57 -5.92 15.46
CA VAL A 161 -3.65 -5.34 16.26
C VAL A 161 -5.00 -5.61 15.61
N ALA A 162 -5.82 -6.44 16.24
CA ALA A 162 -7.13 -6.81 15.73
C ALA A 162 -8.15 -5.66 15.73
N ASN A 163 -8.02 -4.70 16.65
CA ASN A 163 -8.97 -3.60 16.77
C ASN A 163 -8.73 -2.54 15.67
N PRO A 164 -9.67 -2.33 14.71
CA PRO A 164 -9.50 -1.37 13.62
C PRO A 164 -9.35 0.09 14.08
N GLN A 165 -9.84 0.44 15.27
CA GLN A 165 -9.69 1.79 15.81
C GLN A 165 -8.27 2.05 16.34
N GLN A 166 -7.54 0.99 16.69
CA GLN A 166 -6.22 1.07 17.31
C GLN A 166 -5.10 0.58 16.40
N ASN A 167 -5.42 -0.05 15.27
CA ASN A 167 -4.41 -0.60 14.37
C ASN A 167 -3.80 0.47 13.45
N LYS A 168 -4.37 1.67 13.35
CA LYS A 168 -3.80 2.73 12.50
C LYS A 168 -2.40 3.14 13.00
N ARG A 169 -1.41 3.14 12.11
CA ARG A 169 -0.09 3.75 12.31
C ARG A 169 0.15 4.81 11.26
N VAL A 170 0.92 5.82 11.64
CA VAL A 170 1.37 6.90 10.75
C VAL A 170 2.88 6.95 10.71
N LEU A 171 3.43 7.55 9.66
CA LEU A 171 4.87 7.71 9.47
C LEU A 171 5.40 8.86 10.33
N ARG A 172 6.39 8.58 11.20
CA ARG A 172 7.07 9.58 12.03
C ARG A 172 7.54 10.81 11.23
N PRO A 173 8.21 10.67 10.06
CA PRO A 173 8.64 11.84 9.28
C PRO A 173 7.49 12.71 8.76
N GLN A 174 6.28 12.15 8.57
CA GLN A 174 5.11 12.95 8.19
C GLN A 174 4.57 13.76 9.37
N VAL A 175 4.58 13.17 10.56
CA VAL A 175 4.15 13.84 11.79
C VAL A 175 5.11 14.96 12.19
N GLU A 176 6.42 14.76 12.00
CA GLU A 176 7.44 15.80 12.22
C GLU A 176 7.22 16.99 11.27
N ARG A 177 6.98 16.75 9.98
CA ARG A 177 6.63 17.81 9.03
C ARG A 177 5.32 18.52 9.38
N LEU A 178 4.30 17.79 9.82
CA LEU A 178 3.03 18.38 10.28
C LEU A 178 3.25 19.34 11.46
N ARG A 179 4.13 18.97 12.39
CA ARG A 179 4.51 19.82 13.52
C ARG A 179 5.20 21.09 13.08
N GLU A 180 6.12 21.00 12.13
CA GLU A 180 6.85 22.15 11.59
C GLU A 180 5.89 23.15 10.92
N LEU A 181 4.96 22.66 10.09
CA LEU A 181 3.93 23.49 9.46
C LEU A 181 3.02 24.17 10.48
N SER A 182 2.70 23.50 11.58
CA SER A 182 1.88 24.06 12.67
C SER A 182 2.59 25.14 13.48
N ARG A 183 3.90 25.33 13.29
CA ARG A 183 4.75 26.32 13.98
C ARG A 183 5.08 27.54 13.14
N LEU A 184 4.76 27.53 11.85
CA LEU A 184 4.96 28.69 10.98
C LEU A 184 3.89 29.75 11.30
N PRO A 185 4.25 31.03 11.45
CA PRO A 185 3.27 32.11 11.57
C PRO A 185 2.44 32.19 10.29
N GLU A 186 1.15 32.51 10.40
CA GLU A 186 0.32 32.78 9.23
C GLU A 186 0.93 33.96 8.46
N PRO A 187 1.06 33.88 7.11
CA PRO A 187 1.45 35.03 6.33
C PRO A 187 0.36 36.10 6.46
N GLU A 188 0.77 37.32 6.88
CA GLU A 188 -0.09 38.51 6.98
C GLU A 188 -0.76 38.87 5.64
#